data_AF-A0A1B7VK46-F1
#
_entry.id   AF-A0A1B7VK46-F1
#
_cell.length_a   1.000
_cell.length_b   1.000
_cell.length_c   1.000
_cell.angle_alpha   90.00
_cell.angle_beta   90.00
_cell.angle_gamma   90.00
#
_symmetry.space_group_name_H-M   'P 1'
#
loop_
_entity.id
_entity.type
_entity.pdbx_description
1 polymer ?
#
loop_
_entity_poly.entity_id
_entity_poly.type
_entity_poly.pdbx_seq_one_letter_code
_entity_poly.pdbx_strand_id
1 'polypeptide(L)'
;MNNLTNQSIINANEQTYLSLLVSVEAGVGMLQIFIAVCDADRQRENIIANYEQELAPNHNIYRVYLDSQEPSLKQAITQQVTLTENAIAIVLGAETLGSFNQNESLKKFFGYLQWTREALRELKMPIILWIPSRIYDQIPKQAPDFWSWRNGVFHFQPELSLVQGNFSINQSLGNIKDNQEGSVFSPEQLEASLAEAIQQWGADSSKTEVLYSQLGTLYAERVESAKSTDKQKELILAQEYLEKAIVLQTKFQKLEALATSLNNLAGLYDNQGKYSEAEPLYLDALEMRKQLFTGDHPDVASSLNNLALLYHNQGKYSEAEPL
;
A
#
# COMPACT_ATOMS: atom_id res chain seq x y z
N MET A 1 -24.01 10.04 9.61
CA MET A 1 -23.27 8.76 9.61
C MET A 1 -22.59 8.67 10.97
N ASN A 2 -22.86 7.62 11.75
CA ASN A 2 -22.40 7.52 13.13
C ASN A 2 -20.86 7.40 13.16
N ASN A 3 -20.19 8.34 13.82
CA ASN A 3 -18.80 8.17 14.22
C ASN A 3 -18.75 7.00 15.21
N LEU A 4 -18.29 5.83 14.74
CA LEU A 4 -17.99 4.70 15.60
C LEU A 4 -16.91 5.14 16.59
N THR A 5 -17.15 4.95 17.89
CA THR A 5 -16.14 5.23 18.92
C THR A 5 -15.01 4.20 18.80
N ASN A 6 -13.77 4.56 19.14
CA ASN A 6 -12.62 3.64 19.07
C ASN A 6 -12.90 2.30 19.82
N GLN A 7 -13.65 2.36 20.93
CA GLN A 7 -14.07 1.16 21.67
C GLN A 7 -15.01 0.25 20.87
N SER A 8 -15.91 0.82 20.07
CA SER A 8 -16.82 0.02 19.24
C SER A 8 -16.09 -0.70 18.11
N ILE A 9 -15.03 -0.09 17.57
CA ILE A 9 -14.15 -0.69 16.55
C ILE A 9 -13.37 -1.87 17.17
N ILE A 10 -12.76 -1.66 18.33
CA ILE A 10 -12.03 -2.72 19.06
C ILE A 10 -12.94 -3.92 19.31
N ASN A 11 -14.14 -3.70 19.86
CA ASN A 11 -15.07 -4.79 20.15
C ASN A 11 -15.52 -5.52 18.86
N ALA A 12 -15.74 -4.80 17.75
CA ALA A 12 -16.13 -5.40 16.48
C ALA A 12 -14.99 -6.24 15.87
N ASN A 13 -13.75 -5.76 15.96
CA ASN A 13 -12.58 -6.50 15.52
C ASN A 13 -12.35 -7.75 16.35
N GLU A 14 -12.57 -7.70 17.67
CA GLU A 14 -12.48 -8.86 18.56
C GLU A 14 -13.51 -9.95 18.17
N GLN A 15 -14.75 -9.57 17.88
CA GLN A 15 -15.76 -10.52 17.40
C GLN A 15 -15.39 -11.13 16.05
N THR A 16 -14.86 -10.32 15.14
CA THR A 16 -14.37 -10.77 13.83
C THR A 16 -13.20 -11.73 13.98
N TYR A 17 -12.27 -11.42 14.88
CA TYR A 17 -11.11 -12.24 15.22
C TYR A 17 -11.54 -13.64 15.69
N LEU A 18 -12.44 -13.70 16.67
CA LEU A 18 -12.96 -14.95 17.23
C LEU A 18 -13.70 -15.77 16.17
N SER A 19 -14.48 -15.12 15.30
CA SER A 19 -15.20 -15.81 14.22
C SER A 19 -14.25 -16.40 13.18
N LEU A 20 -13.17 -15.69 12.83
CA LEU A 20 -12.13 -16.21 11.93
C LEU A 20 -11.40 -17.39 12.57
N LEU A 21 -11.02 -17.30 13.85
CA LEU A 21 -10.33 -18.37 14.57
C LEU A 21 -11.13 -19.68 14.52
N VAL A 22 -12.41 -19.63 14.92
CA VAL A 22 -13.32 -20.79 14.94
C VAL A 22 -13.48 -21.38 13.54
N SER A 23 -13.55 -20.53 12.51
CA SER A 23 -13.69 -20.98 11.12
C SER A 23 -12.43 -21.71 10.65
N VAL A 24 -11.25 -21.19 10.99
CA VAL A 24 -9.96 -21.79 10.64
C VAL A 24 -9.79 -23.15 11.30
N GLU A 25 -10.06 -23.26 12.60
CA GLU A 25 -9.99 -24.52 13.33
C GLU A 25 -10.95 -25.57 12.76
N ALA A 26 -12.18 -25.19 12.43
CA ALA A 26 -13.16 -26.08 11.82
C ALA A 26 -12.77 -26.55 10.40
N GLY A 27 -11.86 -25.84 9.74
CA GLY A 27 -11.38 -26.15 8.40
C GLY A 27 -10.19 -27.09 8.33
N VAL A 28 -9.55 -27.40 9.46
CA VAL A 28 -8.31 -28.18 9.48
C VAL A 28 -8.51 -29.55 8.83
N GLY A 29 -7.59 -29.91 7.94
CA GLY A 29 -7.66 -31.17 7.16
C GLY A 29 -8.59 -31.12 5.94
N MET A 30 -9.22 -29.98 5.68
CA MET A 30 -10.01 -29.72 4.47
C MET A 30 -9.51 -28.46 3.78
N LEU A 31 -9.69 -28.40 2.46
CA LEU A 31 -9.44 -27.15 1.74
C LEU A 31 -10.52 -26.13 2.10
N GLN A 32 -10.11 -25.07 2.80
CA GLN A 32 -10.96 -23.92 3.08
C GLN A 32 -10.21 -22.63 2.76
N ILE A 33 -10.89 -21.67 2.13
CA ILE A 33 -10.30 -20.39 1.76
C ILE A 33 -11.04 -19.29 2.49
N PHE A 34 -10.32 -18.59 3.36
CA PHE A 34 -10.81 -17.43 4.09
C PHE A 34 -10.13 -16.18 3.57
N ILE A 35 -10.90 -15.10 3.45
CA ILE A 35 -10.37 -13.78 3.11
C ILE A 35 -10.39 -12.93 4.36
N ALA A 36 -9.22 -12.48 4.80
CA ALA A 36 -9.08 -11.50 5.87
C ALA A 36 -8.74 -10.14 5.25
N VAL A 37 -9.60 -9.15 5.48
CA VAL A 37 -9.45 -7.81 4.92
C VAL A 37 -8.96 -6.88 6.02
N CYS A 38 -7.79 -6.28 5.83
CA CYS A 38 -7.23 -5.31 6.76
C CYS A 38 -6.25 -4.37 6.04
N ASP A 39 -6.53 -3.08 6.12
CA ASP A 39 -5.69 -2.02 5.51
C ASP A 39 -4.54 -1.57 6.43
N ALA A 40 -4.59 -1.93 7.71
CA ALA A 40 -3.58 -1.54 8.69
C ALA A 40 -2.55 -2.67 8.90
N ASP A 41 -1.38 -2.55 8.27
CA ASP A 41 -0.31 -3.57 8.33
C ASP A 41 0.05 -4.02 9.74
N ARG A 42 0.25 -3.08 10.68
CA ARG A 42 0.59 -3.40 12.06
C ARG A 42 -0.53 -4.14 12.79
N GLN A 43 -1.78 -3.74 12.54
CA GLN A 43 -2.93 -4.42 13.11
C GLN A 43 -3.04 -5.84 12.56
N ARG A 44 -2.85 -6.01 11.24
CA ARG A 44 -2.76 -7.33 10.59
C ARG A 44 -1.67 -8.18 11.24
N GLU A 45 -0.45 -7.67 11.39
CA GLU A 45 0.66 -8.41 12.02
C GLU A 45 0.37 -8.79 13.47
N ASN A 46 -0.23 -7.89 14.26
CA ASN A 46 -0.64 -8.20 15.64
C ASN A 46 -1.70 -9.31 15.67
N ILE A 47 -2.69 -9.23 14.78
CA ILE A 47 -3.75 -10.24 14.67
C ILE A 47 -3.14 -11.60 14.26
N ILE A 48 -2.24 -11.62 13.28
CA ILE A 48 -1.55 -12.83 12.83
C ILE A 48 -0.69 -13.43 13.95
N ALA A 49 0.06 -12.61 14.68
CA ALA A 49 0.85 -13.07 15.81
C ALA A 49 -0.01 -13.73 16.89
N ASN A 50 -1.21 -13.20 17.14
CA ASN A 50 -2.17 -13.81 18.07
C ASN A 50 -2.69 -15.16 17.53
N TYR A 51 -3.06 -15.23 16.24
CA TYR A 51 -3.45 -16.50 15.59
C TYR A 51 -2.38 -17.57 15.73
N GLU A 52 -1.13 -17.19 15.52
CA GLU A 52 0.01 -18.09 15.63
C GLU A 52 0.17 -18.63 17.04
N GLN A 53 0.08 -17.76 18.05
CA GLN A 53 0.21 -18.18 19.44
C GLN A 53 -0.94 -19.10 19.87
N GLU A 54 -2.18 -18.82 19.45
CA GLU A 54 -3.35 -19.61 19.84
C GLU A 54 -3.42 -20.97 19.13
N LEU A 55 -3.05 -21.03 17.85
CA LEU A 55 -3.19 -22.25 17.03
C LEU A 55 -1.95 -23.15 17.06
N ALA A 56 -0.75 -22.61 17.34
CA ALA A 56 0.51 -23.36 17.30
C ALA A 56 0.58 -24.63 18.16
N PRO A 57 -0.12 -24.75 19.33
CA PRO A 57 -0.06 -25.97 20.12
C PRO A 57 -0.56 -27.22 19.39
N ASN A 58 -1.47 -27.07 18.42
CA ASN A 58 -2.16 -28.19 17.76
C ASN A 58 -1.99 -28.22 16.23
N HIS A 59 -1.43 -27.18 15.63
CA HIS A 59 -1.40 -26.97 14.18
C HIS A 59 -0.03 -26.50 13.68
N ASN A 60 0.28 -26.85 12.43
CA ASN A 60 1.47 -26.39 11.74
C ASN A 60 1.13 -25.15 10.90
N ILE A 61 1.58 -23.98 11.36
CA ILE A 61 1.22 -22.69 10.74
C ILE A 61 2.35 -22.23 9.84
N TYR A 62 2.01 -21.82 8.63
CA TYR A 62 2.95 -21.34 7.63
C TYR A 62 2.57 -19.92 7.20
N ARG A 63 3.47 -18.96 7.43
CA ARG A 63 3.42 -17.68 6.73
C ARG A 63 3.93 -17.87 5.31
N VAL A 64 3.09 -17.54 4.33
CA VAL A 64 3.34 -17.72 2.91
C VAL A 64 3.30 -16.35 2.25
N TYR A 65 4.39 -15.93 1.62
CA TYR A 65 4.46 -14.63 0.95
C TYR A 65 4.23 -14.78 -0.55
N LEU A 66 3.34 -13.97 -1.12
CA LEU A 66 3.16 -13.88 -2.57
C LEU A 66 4.40 -13.23 -3.21
N ASP A 67 4.82 -13.79 -4.35
CA ASP A 67 5.86 -13.19 -5.18
C ASP A 67 5.32 -11.94 -5.88
N SER A 68 6.10 -10.86 -5.89
CA SER A 68 5.67 -9.58 -6.46
C SER A 68 5.54 -9.57 -7.98
N GLN A 69 6.24 -10.48 -8.68
CA GLN A 69 6.20 -10.62 -10.14
C GLN A 69 5.24 -11.73 -10.58
N GLU A 70 5.16 -12.81 -9.80
CA GLU A 70 4.30 -13.98 -10.04
C GLU A 70 3.42 -14.33 -8.83
N PRO A 71 2.38 -13.52 -8.54
CA PRO A 71 1.57 -13.63 -7.32
C PRO A 71 0.54 -14.78 -7.40
N SER A 72 1.01 -16.01 -7.60
CA SER A 72 0.18 -17.21 -7.64
C SER A 72 0.10 -17.85 -6.25
N LEU A 73 -1.12 -17.94 -5.70
CA LEU A 73 -1.39 -18.63 -4.43
C LEU A 73 -0.85 -20.05 -4.41
N LYS A 74 -1.13 -20.84 -5.46
CA LYS A 74 -0.67 -22.22 -5.54
C LYS A 74 0.86 -22.29 -5.49
N GLN A 75 1.52 -21.46 -6.29
CA GLN A 75 2.97 -21.47 -6.38
C GLN A 75 3.60 -21.08 -5.05
N ALA A 76 3.13 -19.99 -4.44
CA ALA A 76 3.61 -19.51 -3.16
C ALA A 76 3.46 -20.59 -2.07
N ILE A 77 2.28 -21.21 -1.97
CA ILE A 77 2.02 -22.27 -0.98
C ILE A 77 2.88 -23.51 -1.25
N THR A 78 2.94 -23.99 -2.49
CA THR A 78 3.68 -25.23 -2.82
C THR A 78 5.20 -25.06 -2.60
N GLN A 79 5.72 -23.85 -2.73
CA GLN A 79 7.14 -23.55 -2.51
C GLN A 79 7.49 -23.35 -1.03
N GLN A 80 6.58 -22.82 -0.23
CA GLN A 80 6.85 -22.40 1.16
C GLN A 80 6.24 -23.32 2.21
N VAL A 81 5.31 -24.20 1.83
CA VAL A 81 4.61 -25.09 2.75
C VAL A 81 4.97 -26.54 2.47
N THR A 82 5.42 -27.23 3.51
CA THR A 82 5.52 -28.70 3.50
C THR A 82 4.19 -29.26 3.96
N LEU A 83 3.51 -30.04 3.11
CA LEU A 83 2.21 -30.63 3.44
C LEU A 83 2.36 -31.63 4.60
N THR A 84 1.98 -31.20 5.79
CA THR A 84 1.88 -32.03 7.00
C THR A 84 0.42 -32.16 7.44
N GLU A 85 0.14 -33.10 8.34
CA GLU A 85 -1.14 -33.10 9.05
C GLU A 85 -1.30 -31.78 9.83
N ASN A 86 -2.56 -31.31 9.92
CA ASN A 86 -2.94 -30.08 10.61
C ASN A 86 -2.24 -28.80 10.12
N ALA A 87 -1.88 -28.71 8.83
CA ALA A 87 -1.31 -27.50 8.25
C ALA A 87 -2.35 -26.37 8.13
N ILE A 88 -1.89 -25.13 8.28
CA ILE A 88 -2.64 -23.88 8.04
C ILE A 88 -1.71 -22.91 7.29
N ALA A 89 -2.19 -22.32 6.19
CA ALA A 89 -1.44 -21.33 5.43
C ALA A 89 -2.00 -19.91 5.65
N ILE A 90 -1.14 -18.99 6.09
CA ILE A 90 -1.42 -17.56 6.21
C ILE A 90 -0.72 -16.86 5.04
N VAL A 91 -1.49 -16.42 4.05
CA VAL A 91 -0.95 -15.84 2.81
C VAL A 91 -0.91 -14.32 2.93
N LEU A 92 0.29 -13.76 2.70
CA LEU A 92 0.65 -12.35 2.84
C LEU A 92 1.31 -11.81 1.56
N GLY A 93 1.56 -10.50 1.51
CA GLY A 93 2.25 -9.83 0.39
C GLY A 93 1.30 -9.23 -0.64
N ALA A 94 0.00 -9.48 -0.55
CA ALA A 94 -0.99 -8.88 -1.43
C ALA A 94 -1.07 -7.35 -1.27
N GLU A 95 -0.74 -6.83 -0.09
CA GLU A 95 -0.65 -5.40 0.21
C GLU A 95 0.34 -4.67 -0.70
N THR A 96 1.35 -5.36 -1.24
CA THR A 96 2.37 -4.80 -2.13
C THR A 96 1.96 -4.80 -3.61
N LEU A 97 0.94 -5.58 -3.98
CA LEU A 97 0.54 -5.79 -5.37
C LEU A 97 -0.19 -4.57 -5.92
N GLY A 98 0.28 -3.95 -7.00
CA GLY A 98 -0.36 -2.75 -7.55
C GLY A 98 0.01 -1.44 -6.84
N SER A 99 1.05 -1.42 -6.01
CA SER A 99 1.70 -0.18 -5.56
C SER A 99 2.72 0.30 -6.60
N PHE A 100 2.93 1.62 -6.74
CA PHE A 100 3.94 2.26 -7.59
C PHE A 100 4.19 1.53 -8.93
N ASN A 101 3.32 1.76 -9.93
CA ASN A 101 3.46 1.23 -11.29
C ASN A 101 3.28 -0.29 -11.48
N GLN A 102 3.02 -1.09 -10.43
CA GLN A 102 2.87 -2.55 -10.54
C GLN A 102 1.42 -3.02 -10.85
N ASN A 103 0.69 -2.35 -11.74
CA ASN A 103 -0.66 -2.78 -12.12
C ASN A 103 -0.67 -4.16 -12.82
N GLU A 104 0.45 -4.55 -13.43
CA GLU A 104 0.56 -5.85 -14.09
C GLU A 104 0.55 -7.01 -13.08
N SER A 105 1.26 -6.91 -11.95
CA SER A 105 1.25 -7.96 -10.92
C SER A 105 -0.13 -8.13 -10.30
N LEU A 106 -0.86 -7.03 -10.08
CA LEU A 106 -2.24 -7.08 -9.62
C LEU A 106 -3.19 -7.74 -10.63
N LYS A 107 -3.02 -7.46 -11.93
CA LYS A 107 -3.77 -8.15 -13.00
C LYS A 107 -3.44 -9.64 -13.04
N LYS A 108 -2.17 -10.03 -12.94
CA LYS A 108 -1.72 -11.43 -12.85
C LYS A 108 -2.34 -12.12 -11.64
N PHE A 109 -2.35 -11.46 -10.48
CA PHE A 109 -2.95 -11.98 -9.25
C PHE A 109 -4.43 -12.33 -9.45
N PHE A 110 -5.24 -11.43 -10.03
CA PHE A 110 -6.64 -11.73 -10.33
C PHE A 110 -6.78 -12.85 -11.37
N GLY A 111 -5.93 -12.87 -12.39
CA GLY A 111 -5.88 -13.96 -13.37
C GLY A 111 -5.63 -15.31 -12.71
N TYR A 112 -4.65 -15.39 -11.80
CA TYR A 112 -4.39 -16.60 -11.03
C TYR A 112 -5.56 -16.98 -10.14
N LEU A 113 -6.13 -16.02 -9.40
CA LEU A 113 -7.30 -16.26 -8.56
C LEU A 113 -8.44 -16.91 -9.35
N GLN A 114 -8.79 -16.38 -10.54
CA GLN A 114 -9.88 -16.93 -11.35
C GLN A 114 -9.71 -18.43 -11.65
N TRP A 115 -8.48 -18.92 -11.79
CA TRP A 115 -8.17 -20.33 -12.14
C TRP A 115 -7.62 -21.17 -10.96
N THR A 116 -7.68 -20.66 -9.72
CA THR A 116 -7.09 -21.35 -8.56
C THR A 116 -7.86 -22.57 -8.08
N ARG A 117 -9.16 -22.71 -8.38
CA ARG A 117 -9.99 -23.77 -7.78
C ARG A 117 -9.42 -25.16 -7.99
N GLU A 118 -9.15 -25.54 -9.24
CA GLU A 118 -8.59 -26.86 -9.55
C GLU A 118 -7.16 -26.99 -9.01
N ALA A 119 -6.44 -25.88 -9.06
CA ALA A 119 -5.04 -25.80 -8.72
C ALA A 119 -4.78 -26.05 -7.22
N LEU A 120 -5.71 -25.65 -6.34
CA LEU A 120 -5.59 -25.75 -4.88
C LEU A 120 -6.22 -27.02 -4.29
N ARG A 121 -6.98 -27.82 -5.04
CA ARG A 121 -7.73 -29.00 -4.53
C ARG A 121 -6.90 -30.00 -3.72
N GLU A 122 -5.62 -30.12 -4.05
CA GLU A 122 -4.69 -31.03 -3.39
C GLU A 122 -4.25 -30.52 -2.01
N LEU A 123 -4.43 -29.22 -1.73
CA LEU A 123 -4.09 -28.57 -0.48
C LEU A 123 -5.24 -28.74 0.52
N LYS A 124 -5.22 -29.85 1.27
CA LYS A 124 -6.21 -30.15 2.32
C LYS A 124 -5.93 -29.36 3.61
N MET A 125 -5.93 -28.03 3.50
CA MET A 125 -5.68 -27.11 4.62
C MET A 125 -6.51 -25.82 4.52
N PRO A 126 -6.75 -25.15 5.65
CA PRO A 126 -7.19 -23.76 5.66
C PRO A 126 -6.13 -22.83 5.06
N ILE A 127 -6.58 -21.93 4.21
CA ILE A 127 -5.80 -20.86 3.60
C ILE A 127 -6.45 -19.54 4.01
N ILE A 128 -5.73 -18.71 4.75
CA ILE A 128 -6.15 -17.37 5.14
C ILE A 128 -5.43 -16.38 4.24
N LEU A 129 -6.14 -15.83 3.25
CA LEU A 129 -5.62 -14.83 2.34
C LEU A 129 -5.85 -13.44 2.92
N TRP A 130 -4.77 -12.80 3.37
CA TRP A 130 -4.79 -11.42 3.84
C TRP A 130 -4.65 -10.47 2.65
N ILE A 131 -5.60 -9.53 2.53
CA ILE A 131 -5.62 -8.54 1.47
C ILE A 131 -6.07 -7.17 1.99
N PRO A 132 -5.62 -6.07 1.37
CA PRO A 132 -6.20 -4.75 1.61
C PRO A 132 -7.58 -4.63 0.94
N SER A 133 -8.40 -3.71 1.44
CA SER A 133 -9.75 -3.41 0.93
C SER A 133 -9.75 -3.09 -0.56
N ARG A 134 -8.72 -2.39 -1.04
CA ARG A 134 -8.55 -2.05 -2.47
C ARG A 134 -8.51 -3.28 -3.40
N ILE A 135 -7.98 -4.41 -2.92
CA ILE A 135 -7.94 -5.66 -3.68
C ILE A 135 -9.27 -6.41 -3.48
N TYR A 136 -9.74 -6.48 -2.24
CA TYR A 136 -11.01 -7.11 -1.87
C TYR A 136 -12.18 -6.64 -2.75
N ASP A 137 -12.35 -5.32 -2.92
CA ASP A 137 -13.47 -4.72 -3.66
C ASP A 137 -13.49 -5.11 -5.15
N GLN A 138 -12.36 -5.56 -5.69
CA GLN A 138 -12.20 -5.94 -7.08
C GLN A 138 -12.41 -7.44 -7.31
N ILE A 139 -12.16 -8.30 -6.31
CA ILE A 139 -12.25 -9.77 -6.44
C ILE A 139 -13.59 -10.23 -7.03
N PRO A 140 -14.77 -9.77 -6.58
CA PRO A 140 -16.04 -10.26 -7.12
C PRO A 140 -16.21 -10.03 -8.63
N LYS A 141 -15.58 -8.98 -9.16
CA LYS A 141 -15.64 -8.64 -10.59
C LYS A 141 -14.52 -9.29 -11.39
N GLN A 142 -13.30 -9.31 -10.84
CA GLN A 142 -12.09 -9.77 -11.53
C GLN A 142 -11.85 -11.27 -11.42
N ALA A 143 -12.32 -11.91 -10.34
CA ALA A 143 -12.17 -13.33 -10.07
C ALA A 143 -13.47 -13.93 -9.48
N PRO A 144 -14.60 -13.89 -10.21
CA PRO A 144 -15.91 -14.35 -9.72
C PRO A 144 -15.95 -15.82 -9.32
N ASP A 145 -15.16 -16.69 -9.97
CA ASP A 145 -15.15 -18.12 -9.64
C ASP A 145 -14.51 -18.35 -8.28
N PHE A 146 -13.36 -17.70 -8.04
CA PHE A 146 -12.71 -17.68 -6.73
C PHE A 146 -13.63 -17.11 -5.66
N TRP A 147 -14.27 -15.98 -5.96
CA TRP A 147 -15.24 -15.35 -5.06
C TRP A 147 -16.32 -16.34 -4.64
N SER A 148 -16.94 -17.05 -5.59
CA SER A 148 -18.05 -17.98 -5.30
C SER A 148 -17.68 -19.13 -4.34
N TRP A 149 -16.40 -19.48 -4.23
CA TRP A 149 -15.95 -20.67 -3.51
C TRP A 149 -15.28 -20.38 -2.16
N ARG A 150 -14.99 -19.11 -1.85
CA ARG A 150 -14.47 -18.73 -0.53
C ARG A 150 -15.42 -19.18 0.59
N ASN A 151 -14.86 -19.62 1.71
CA ASN A 151 -15.62 -20.10 2.85
C ASN A 151 -16.04 -18.97 3.80
N GLY A 152 -15.33 -17.85 3.81
CA GLY A 152 -15.64 -16.71 4.67
C GLY A 152 -14.86 -15.46 4.32
N VAL A 153 -15.40 -14.31 4.74
CA VAL A 153 -14.76 -13.00 4.64
C VAL A 153 -14.81 -12.32 6.00
N PHE A 154 -13.68 -11.83 6.47
CA PHE A 154 -13.50 -11.24 7.79
C PHE A 154 -12.91 -9.85 7.62
N HIS A 155 -13.64 -8.83 8.10
CA HIS A 155 -13.29 -7.43 7.89
C HIS A 155 -12.77 -6.82 9.19
N PHE A 156 -11.51 -6.40 9.19
CA PHE A 156 -10.89 -5.70 10.32
C PHE A 156 -10.84 -4.21 10.03
N GLN A 157 -11.42 -3.43 10.94
CA GLN A 157 -11.42 -1.98 10.88
C GLN A 157 -10.14 -1.42 11.53
N PRO A 158 -9.50 -0.39 10.95
CA PRO A 158 -8.32 0.25 11.54
C PRO A 158 -8.54 0.74 12.98
N GLU A 159 -7.74 0.24 13.91
CA GLU A 159 -7.76 0.69 15.31
C GLU A 159 -6.88 1.91 15.53
N LEU A 160 -7.51 3.05 15.84
CA LEU A 160 -6.82 4.34 16.05
C LEU A 160 -5.75 4.28 17.16
N SER A 161 -5.90 3.39 18.14
CA SER A 161 -4.94 3.18 19.24
C SER A 161 -3.65 2.46 18.81
N LEU A 162 -3.69 1.68 17.73
CA LEU A 162 -2.52 0.93 17.22
C LEU A 162 -1.69 1.74 16.20
N VAL A 163 -2.15 2.95 15.84
CA VAL A 163 -1.47 3.94 14.97
C VAL A 163 -0.31 4.65 15.71
N GLN A 164 0.11 4.17 16.88
CA GLN A 164 1.15 4.82 17.68
C GLN A 164 2.57 4.48 17.19
N GLY A 165 3.08 5.35 16.32
CA GLY A 165 4.51 5.55 16.11
C GLY A 165 5.02 6.76 16.89
N ASN A 166 6.15 6.63 17.59
CA ASN A 166 6.87 7.80 18.09
C ASN A 166 7.61 8.46 16.93
N PHE A 167 7.00 9.48 16.35
CA PHE A 167 7.62 10.33 15.33
C PHE A 167 8.74 11.14 15.98
N SER A 168 9.92 11.12 15.39
CA SER A 168 11.00 12.04 15.76
C SER A 168 11.57 12.60 14.48
N ILE A 169 11.20 13.84 14.13
CA ILE A 169 11.96 14.61 13.14
C ILE A 169 13.36 14.71 13.71
N ASN A 170 14.35 14.16 13.01
CA ASN A 170 15.73 14.36 13.45
C ASN A 170 16.06 15.84 13.27
N GLN A 171 16.01 16.59 14.38
CA GLN A 171 16.12 18.05 14.45
C GLN A 171 17.44 18.59 13.86
N SER A 172 18.43 17.72 13.63
CA SER A 172 19.70 18.09 13.00
C SER A 172 19.67 18.05 11.47
N LEU A 173 18.94 17.12 10.86
CA LEU A 173 19.05 16.76 9.44
C LEU A 173 17.77 16.99 8.61
N GLY A 174 16.62 17.26 9.24
CA GLY A 174 15.36 17.49 8.51
C GLY A 174 14.77 16.23 7.85
N ASN A 175 15.22 15.04 8.26
CA ASN A 175 14.72 13.76 7.76
C ASN A 175 13.69 13.15 8.72
N ILE A 176 12.60 12.63 8.16
CA ILE A 176 11.69 11.71 8.83
C ILE A 176 12.43 10.39 9.03
N LYS A 177 12.70 10.02 10.30
CA LYS A 177 13.14 8.67 10.65
C LYS A 177 11.96 7.91 11.22
N ASP A 178 11.54 6.88 10.49
CA ASP A 178 10.72 5.83 11.08
C ASP A 178 11.64 4.97 11.95
N ASN A 179 11.49 5.06 13.27
CA ASN A 179 12.31 4.30 14.21
C ASN A 179 11.79 2.86 14.42
N GLN A 180 10.68 2.46 13.77
CA GLN A 180 10.17 1.09 13.77
C GLN A 180 9.48 0.78 12.43
N GLU A 181 10.06 -0.12 11.62
CA GLU A 181 9.46 -0.63 10.39
C GLU A 181 7.97 -0.94 10.61
N GLY A 182 7.08 -0.19 9.93
CA GLY A 182 5.63 -0.38 10.00
C GLY A 182 4.84 0.68 10.79
N SER A 183 5.45 1.83 11.13
CA SER A 183 4.75 2.93 11.79
C SER A 183 3.85 3.72 10.83
N VAL A 184 2.53 3.57 10.96
CA VAL A 184 1.54 4.45 10.32
C VAL A 184 1.38 5.68 11.22
N PHE A 185 1.93 6.85 10.86
CA PHE A 185 1.70 8.10 11.61
C PHE A 185 0.29 8.66 11.33
N SER A 186 -0.38 9.28 12.31
CA SER A 186 -1.63 10.00 12.04
C SER A 186 -1.34 11.35 11.36
N PRO A 187 -2.22 11.86 10.48
CA PRO A 187 -2.03 13.17 9.88
C PRO A 187 -1.83 14.30 10.90
N GLU A 188 -2.54 14.24 12.03
CA GLU A 188 -2.47 15.23 13.11
C GLU A 188 -1.09 15.25 13.80
N GLN A 189 -0.45 14.10 13.96
CA GLN A 189 0.89 14.00 14.54
C GLN A 189 1.96 14.58 13.61
N LEU A 190 1.83 14.31 12.30
CA LEU A 190 2.71 14.85 11.27
C LEU A 190 2.54 16.37 11.14
N GLU A 191 1.30 16.87 11.15
CA GLU A 191 0.97 18.29 11.12
C GLU A 191 1.50 19.04 12.35
N ALA A 192 1.33 18.48 13.56
CA ALA A 192 1.86 19.09 14.79
C ALA A 192 3.38 19.19 14.77
N SER A 193 4.06 18.12 14.34
CA SER A 193 5.52 18.09 14.26
C SER A 193 6.07 19.02 13.18
N LEU A 194 5.34 19.16 12.06
CA LEU A 194 5.64 20.14 11.02
C LEU A 194 5.49 21.57 11.57
N ALA A 195 4.44 21.86 12.34
CA ALA A 195 4.23 23.17 12.94
C ALA A 195 5.40 23.59 13.86
N GLU A 196 5.90 22.66 14.68
CA GLU A 196 7.09 22.87 15.50
C GLU A 196 8.35 23.12 14.65
N ALA A 197 8.58 22.31 13.61
CA ALA A 197 9.70 22.49 12.68
C ALA A 197 9.65 23.85 11.97
N ILE A 198 8.46 24.31 11.56
CA ILE A 198 8.25 25.62 10.95
C ILE A 198 8.55 26.75 11.95
N GLN A 199 8.14 26.63 13.21
CA GLN A 199 8.47 27.63 14.23
C GLN A 199 9.98 27.73 14.46
N GLN A 200 10.69 26.61 14.38
CA GLN A 200 12.13 26.56 14.67
C GLN A 200 13.00 27.00 13.48
N TRP A 201 12.68 26.58 12.26
CA TRP A 201 13.52 26.82 11.08
C TRP A 201 12.98 27.90 10.14
N GLY A 202 11.71 28.28 10.29
CA GLY A 202 10.99 29.17 9.38
C GLY A 202 10.35 28.40 8.22
N ALA A 203 9.19 28.87 7.76
CA ALA A 203 8.41 28.20 6.71
C ALA A 203 9.15 28.08 5.36
N ASP A 204 10.04 29.02 5.05
CA ASP A 204 10.75 29.10 3.77
C ASP A 204 12.20 28.62 3.83
N SER A 205 12.55 27.82 4.84
CA SER A 205 13.92 27.35 5.03
C SER A 205 14.22 26.13 4.14
N SER A 206 15.51 25.92 3.81
CA SER A 206 15.91 24.69 3.10
C SER A 206 15.65 23.41 3.90
N LYS A 207 15.52 23.48 5.23
CA LYS A 207 15.18 22.29 6.03
C LYS A 207 13.69 21.98 5.97
N THR A 208 12.87 23.04 5.97
CA THR A 208 11.41 22.94 5.86
C THR A 208 11.00 22.46 4.46
N GLU A 209 11.73 22.86 3.42
CA GLU A 209 11.57 22.33 2.06
C GLU A 209 11.70 20.80 2.01
N VAL A 210 12.78 20.25 2.56
CA VAL A 210 13.00 18.80 2.61
C VAL A 210 11.85 18.11 3.35
N LEU A 211 11.42 18.71 4.47
CA LEU A 211 10.31 18.17 5.25
C LEU A 211 8.99 18.20 4.48
N TYR A 212 8.68 19.26 3.73
CA TYR A 212 7.50 19.33 2.88
C TYR A 212 7.55 18.25 1.78
N SER A 213 8.69 18.05 1.13
CA SER A 213 8.83 17.03 0.08
C SER A 213 8.64 15.61 0.64
N GLN A 214 9.19 15.34 1.82
CA GLN A 214 9.04 14.06 2.52
C GLN A 214 7.61 13.81 2.97
N LEU A 215 6.95 14.80 3.59
CA LEU A 215 5.56 14.68 4.03
C LEU A 215 4.61 14.52 2.84
N GLY A 216 4.80 15.32 1.79
CA GLY A 216 4.02 15.24 0.57
C GLY A 216 4.09 13.85 -0.08
N THR A 217 5.30 13.30 -0.19
CA THR A 217 5.53 11.94 -0.71
C THR A 217 4.92 10.88 0.20
N LEU A 218 5.09 11.00 1.53
CA LEU A 218 4.51 10.06 2.49
C LEU A 218 2.97 10.02 2.41
N TYR A 219 2.31 11.18 2.33
CA TYR A 219 0.85 11.20 2.18
C TYR A 219 0.40 10.66 0.83
N ALA A 220 1.12 10.95 -0.26
CA ALA A 220 0.85 10.38 -1.57
C ALA A 220 0.91 8.84 -1.54
N GLU A 221 1.98 8.29 -0.96
CA GLU A 221 2.17 6.86 -0.76
C GLU A 221 1.02 6.22 0.02
N ARG A 222 0.60 6.85 1.12
CA ARG A 222 -0.48 6.33 1.96
C ARG A 222 -1.84 6.33 1.27
N VAL A 223 -2.11 7.37 0.47
CA VAL A 223 -3.32 7.49 -0.34
C VAL A 223 -3.36 6.41 -1.42
N GLU A 224 -2.22 6.09 -2.03
CA GLU A 224 -2.09 5.06 -3.07
C GLU A 224 -2.10 3.63 -2.48
N SER A 225 -1.43 3.43 -1.34
CA SER A 225 -1.31 2.12 -0.69
C SER A 225 -2.54 1.73 0.16
N ALA A 226 -3.61 2.54 0.13
CA ALA A 226 -4.82 2.40 0.96
C ALA A 226 -4.56 2.35 2.49
N LYS A 227 -3.40 2.83 2.95
CA LYS A 227 -3.05 2.96 4.38
C LYS A 227 -3.66 4.22 5.01
N SER A 228 -4.24 5.08 4.18
CA SER A 228 -4.87 6.33 4.59
C SER A 228 -6.18 6.10 5.33
N THR A 229 -6.30 6.67 6.53
CA THR A 229 -7.55 6.63 7.32
C THR A 229 -8.60 7.62 6.81
N ASP A 230 -8.16 8.73 6.18
CA ASP A 230 -9.02 9.70 5.47
C ASP A 230 -8.37 10.07 4.14
N LYS A 231 -8.75 9.34 3.09
CA LYS A 231 -8.15 9.46 1.75
C LYS A 231 -8.26 10.87 1.18
N GLN A 232 -9.37 11.57 1.45
CA GLN A 232 -9.59 12.90 0.89
C GLN A 232 -8.73 13.94 1.60
N LYS A 233 -8.64 13.87 2.94
CA LYS A 233 -7.75 14.73 3.72
C LYS A 233 -6.29 14.50 3.37
N GLU A 234 -5.83 13.25 3.37
CA GLU A 234 -4.42 12.93 3.07
C GLU A 234 -4.04 13.31 1.62
N LEU A 235 -4.96 13.21 0.66
CA LEU A 235 -4.72 13.67 -0.71
C LEU A 235 -4.50 15.20 -0.79
N ILE A 236 -5.34 15.98 -0.08
CA ILE A 236 -5.19 17.43 -0.01
C ILE A 236 -3.84 17.80 0.61
N LEU A 237 -3.46 17.14 1.71
CA LEU A 237 -2.18 17.36 2.38
C LEU A 237 -0.99 16.99 1.50
N ALA A 238 -1.07 15.85 0.77
CA ALA A 238 -0.04 15.43 -0.16
C ALA A 238 0.21 16.50 -1.24
N GLN A 239 -0.87 17.01 -1.85
CA GLN A 239 -0.80 18.08 -2.84
C GLN A 239 -0.21 19.36 -2.25
N GLU A 240 -0.75 19.82 -1.11
CA GLU A 240 -0.32 21.06 -0.47
C GLU A 240 1.19 21.04 -0.14
N TYR A 241 1.68 19.94 0.42
CA TYR A 241 3.09 19.85 0.80
C TYR A 241 4.02 19.67 -0.40
N LEU A 242 3.62 18.92 -1.43
CA LEU A 242 4.39 18.84 -2.67
C LEU A 242 4.46 20.21 -3.38
N GLU A 243 3.36 20.96 -3.44
CA GLU A 243 3.34 22.31 -4.01
C GLU A 243 4.26 23.26 -3.24
N LYS A 244 4.21 23.24 -1.90
CA LYS A 244 5.13 24.02 -1.05
C LYS A 244 6.59 23.62 -1.26
N ALA A 245 6.87 22.33 -1.37
CA ALA A 245 8.20 21.83 -1.67
C ALA A 245 8.70 22.33 -3.03
N ILE A 246 7.89 22.22 -4.08
CA ILE A 246 8.21 22.69 -5.43
C ILE A 246 8.58 24.17 -5.45
N VAL A 247 7.80 25.02 -4.75
CA VAL A 247 8.08 26.47 -4.66
C VAL A 247 9.46 26.72 -4.05
N LEU A 248 9.78 26.05 -2.94
CA LEU A 248 11.07 26.22 -2.28
C LEU A 248 12.23 25.58 -3.05
N GLN A 249 12.03 24.41 -3.66
CA GLN A 249 13.01 23.73 -4.51
C GLN A 249 13.36 24.56 -5.73
N THR A 250 12.38 25.22 -6.34
CA THR A 250 12.59 26.18 -7.42
C THR A 250 13.42 27.36 -6.94
N LYS A 251 13.06 27.95 -5.80
CA LYS A 251 13.80 29.07 -5.18
C LYS A 251 15.25 28.71 -4.85
N PHE A 252 15.48 27.48 -4.37
CA PHE A 252 16.80 26.97 -4.02
C PHE A 252 17.54 26.28 -5.17
N GLN A 253 16.95 26.23 -6.37
CA GLN A 253 17.50 25.59 -7.57
C GLN A 253 17.90 24.12 -7.35
N LYS A 254 17.10 23.38 -6.56
CA LYS A 254 17.30 21.95 -6.28
C LYS A 254 16.68 21.08 -7.37
N LEU A 255 17.30 21.07 -8.56
CA LEU A 255 16.75 20.43 -9.77
C LEU A 255 16.35 18.95 -9.58
N GLU A 256 17.18 18.15 -8.90
CA GLU A 256 16.89 16.73 -8.66
C GLU A 256 15.66 16.51 -7.77
N ALA A 257 15.58 17.25 -6.66
CA ALA A 257 14.45 17.20 -5.75
C ALA A 257 13.18 17.77 -6.41
N LEU A 258 13.33 18.83 -7.22
CA LEU A 258 12.24 19.45 -7.99
C LEU A 258 11.62 18.47 -8.98
N ALA A 259 12.45 17.78 -9.77
CA ALA A 259 11.96 16.77 -10.71
C ALA A 259 11.18 15.64 -10.01
N THR A 260 11.66 15.23 -8.82
CA THR A 260 10.99 14.20 -8.02
C THR A 260 9.64 14.69 -7.48
N SER A 261 9.57 15.89 -6.90
CA SER A 261 8.31 16.44 -6.38
C SER A 261 7.28 16.67 -7.49
N LEU A 262 7.71 17.16 -8.66
CA LEU A 262 6.84 17.35 -9.83
C LEU A 262 6.27 16.02 -10.33
N ASN A 263 7.11 14.99 -10.46
CA ASN A 263 6.68 13.65 -10.85
C ASN A 263 5.64 13.08 -9.87
N ASN A 264 5.84 13.28 -8.56
CA ASN A 264 4.91 12.78 -7.54
C ASN A 264 3.58 13.54 -7.58
N LEU A 265 3.61 14.86 -7.75
CA LEU A 265 2.40 15.67 -7.88
C LEU A 265 1.61 15.32 -9.16
N ALA A 266 2.32 15.05 -10.26
CA ALA A 266 1.71 14.56 -11.50
C ALA A 266 0.98 13.22 -11.29
N GLY A 267 1.60 12.28 -10.58
CA GLY A 267 0.98 11.00 -10.24
C GLY A 267 -0.30 11.15 -9.41
N LEU A 268 -0.32 12.10 -8.46
CA LEU A 268 -1.53 12.41 -7.70
C LEU A 268 -2.67 12.92 -8.60
N TYR A 269 -2.37 13.73 -9.61
CA TYR A 269 -3.37 14.22 -10.55
C TYR A 269 -3.84 13.13 -11.53
N ASP A 270 -2.93 12.30 -12.05
CA ASP A 270 -3.26 11.15 -12.90
C ASP A 270 -4.21 10.20 -12.16
N ASN A 271 -3.90 9.87 -10.91
CA ASN A 271 -4.75 9.03 -10.06
C ASN A 271 -6.14 9.64 -9.77
N GLN A 272 -6.31 10.96 -9.93
CA GLN A 272 -7.60 11.65 -9.84
C GLN A 272 -8.34 11.77 -11.19
N GLY A 273 -7.74 11.30 -12.29
CA GLY A 273 -8.24 11.52 -13.65
C GLY A 273 -8.02 12.94 -14.17
N LYS A 274 -7.20 13.75 -13.49
CA LYS A 274 -6.85 15.13 -13.87
C LYS A 274 -5.64 15.14 -14.81
N TYR A 275 -5.83 14.51 -15.97
CA TYR A 275 -4.71 14.26 -16.89
C TYR A 275 -4.10 15.53 -17.47
N SER A 276 -4.91 16.58 -17.68
CA SER A 276 -4.46 17.89 -18.15
C SER A 276 -3.51 18.60 -17.19
N GLU A 277 -3.66 18.35 -15.89
CA GLU A 277 -2.83 18.89 -14.83
C GLU A 277 -1.58 18.02 -14.61
N ALA A 278 -1.68 16.71 -14.83
CA ALA A 278 -0.56 15.77 -14.68
C ALA A 278 0.48 15.87 -15.81
N GLU A 279 0.02 15.96 -17.07
CA GLU A 279 0.89 15.94 -18.25
C GLU A 279 2.05 16.95 -18.22
N PRO A 280 1.81 18.26 -17.99
CA PRO A 280 2.89 19.24 -17.98
C PRO A 280 3.91 18.96 -16.87
N LEU A 281 3.46 18.49 -15.71
CA LEU A 281 4.35 18.19 -14.58
C LEU A 281 5.26 16.99 -14.87
N TYR A 282 4.74 15.95 -15.54
CA TYR A 282 5.57 14.81 -15.97
C TYR A 282 6.59 15.21 -17.03
N LEU A 283 6.21 16.08 -17.99
CA LEU A 283 7.11 16.59 -19.01
C LEU A 283 8.24 17.43 -18.40
N ASP A 284 7.90 18.36 -17.48
CA ASP A 284 8.89 19.19 -16.79
C ASP A 284 9.87 18.33 -15.98
N ALA A 285 9.37 17.32 -15.25
CA ALA A 285 10.20 16.38 -14.50
C ALA A 285 11.13 15.57 -15.41
N LEU A 286 10.62 15.10 -16.56
CA LEU A 286 11.41 14.37 -17.56
C LEU A 286 12.52 15.24 -18.15
N GLU A 287 12.21 16.50 -18.49
CA GLU A 287 13.19 17.42 -19.05
C GLU A 287 14.32 17.69 -18.04
N MET A 288 13.98 17.98 -16.79
CA MET A 288 14.98 18.14 -15.72
C MET A 288 15.84 16.90 -15.54
N ARG A 289 15.25 15.70 -15.52
CA ARG A 289 16.00 14.44 -15.41
C ARG A 289 16.93 14.20 -16.60
N LYS A 290 16.51 14.56 -17.82
CA LYS A 290 17.37 14.51 -19.03
C LYS A 290 18.52 15.52 -18.98
N GLN A 291 18.32 16.67 -18.33
CA GLN A 291 19.40 17.65 -18.12
C GLN A 291 20.39 17.19 -17.04
N LEU A 292 19.89 16.54 -15.98
CA LEU A 292 20.71 16.04 -14.87
C LEU A 292 21.52 14.80 -15.25
N PHE A 293 20.91 13.88 -15.98
CA PHE A 293 21.50 12.59 -16.31
C PHE A 293 21.81 12.50 -17.80
N THR A 294 23.07 12.27 -18.11
CA THR A 294 23.51 12.06 -19.51
C THR A 294 23.37 10.58 -19.88
N GLY A 295 22.59 10.29 -20.93
CA GLY A 295 22.35 8.92 -21.40
C GLY A 295 21.26 8.18 -20.61
N ASP A 296 21.37 6.86 -20.56
CA ASP A 296 20.38 6.00 -19.91
C ASP A 296 20.43 6.14 -18.38
N HIS A 297 19.29 6.48 -17.77
CA HIS A 297 19.17 6.59 -16.31
C HIS A 297 17.81 6.07 -15.83
N PRO A 298 17.77 5.32 -14.70
CA PRO A 298 16.51 4.80 -14.16
C PRO A 298 15.43 5.86 -13.94
N ASP A 299 15.82 7.08 -13.53
CA ASP A 299 14.86 8.17 -13.31
C ASP A 299 14.26 8.71 -14.62
N VAL A 300 15.05 8.74 -15.69
CA VAL A 300 14.57 9.12 -17.03
C VAL A 300 13.60 8.06 -17.54
N ALA A 301 13.94 6.77 -17.40
CA ALA A 301 13.05 5.66 -17.75
C ALA A 301 11.74 5.68 -16.93
N SER A 302 11.83 5.99 -15.63
CA SER A 302 10.65 6.11 -14.76
C SER A 302 9.73 7.25 -15.18
N SER A 303 10.29 8.41 -15.54
CA SER A 303 9.51 9.53 -16.10
C SER A 303 8.81 9.18 -17.41
N LEU A 304 9.52 8.50 -18.33
CA LEU A 304 8.96 8.07 -19.60
C LEU A 304 7.81 7.08 -19.40
N ASN A 305 7.99 6.10 -18.51
CA ASN A 305 6.96 5.12 -18.18
C ASN A 305 5.71 5.78 -17.57
N ASN A 306 5.88 6.77 -16.69
CA ASN A 306 4.74 7.49 -16.10
C ASN A 306 3.99 8.31 -17.15
N LEU A 307 4.69 8.95 -18.08
CA LEU A 307 4.06 9.68 -19.19
C LEU A 307 3.35 8.75 -20.17
N ALA A 308 3.94 7.59 -20.47
CA ALA A 308 3.31 6.55 -21.29
C ALA A 308 2.03 6.03 -20.62
N LEU A 309 2.05 5.81 -19.31
CA LEU A 309 0.89 5.40 -18.53
C LEU A 309 -0.22 6.46 -18.57
N LEU A 310 0.13 7.74 -18.40
CA LEU A 310 -0.81 8.85 -18.50
C LEU A 310 -1.52 8.86 -19.86
N TYR A 311 -0.78 8.68 -20.96
CA TYR A 311 -1.35 8.60 -22.31
C TYR A 311 -2.18 7.35 -22.51
N HIS A 312 -1.75 6.21 -21.99
CA HIS A 312 -2.52 4.98 -21.99
C HIS A 312 -3.87 5.16 -21.26
N ASN A 313 -3.88 5.81 -20.09
CA ASN A 313 -5.09 6.10 -19.30
C ASN A 313 -6.06 7.03 -20.05
N GLN A 314 -5.54 7.88 -20.94
CA GLN A 314 -6.32 8.73 -21.84
C GLN A 314 -6.78 8.00 -23.13
N GLY A 315 -6.34 6.77 -23.37
CA GLY A 315 -6.59 6.05 -24.63
C GLY A 315 -5.72 6.52 -25.81
N LYS A 316 -4.69 7.32 -25.54
CA LYS A 316 -3.73 7.86 -26.52
C LYS A 316 -2.57 6.88 -26.73
N TYR A 317 -2.86 5.69 -27.24
CA TYR A 317 -1.87 4.61 -27.35
C TYR A 317 -0.71 4.92 -28.30
N SER A 318 -0.98 5.68 -29.37
CA SER A 318 0.05 6.12 -30.33
C SER A 318 1.10 7.02 -29.72
N GLU A 319 0.73 7.79 -28.70
CA GLU A 319 1.62 8.69 -27.96
C GLU A 319 2.34 7.95 -26.83
N ALA A 320 1.76 6.86 -26.32
CA ALA A 320 2.37 6.02 -25.29
C ALA A 320 3.44 5.05 -25.85
N GLU A 321 3.20 4.44 -27.02
CA GLU A 321 4.09 3.44 -27.63
C GLU A 321 5.56 3.87 -27.84
N PRO A 322 5.88 5.12 -28.26
CA PRO A 322 7.27 5.52 -28.51
C PRO A 322 8.06 5.92 -27.25
N LEU A 323 7.43 5.96 -26.06
CA LEU A 323 8.06 6.35 -24.79
C LEU A 323 8.69 5.16 -24.06
#